data_AF-A0A0F5MXC7-F1
#
_entry.id   AF-A0A0F5MXC7-F1
#
_cell.length_a   1.000
_cell.length_b   1.000
_cell.length_c   1.000
_cell.angle_alpha   90.00
_cell.angle_beta   90.00
_cell.angle_gamma   90.00
#
_symmetry.space_group_name_H-M   'P 1'
#
loop_
_entity.id
_entity.type
_entity.pdbx_description
1 polymer ?
#
loop_
_entity_poly.entity_id
_entity_poly.type
_entity_poly.pdbx_seq_one_letter_code
_entity_poly.pdbx_strand_id
1 'polypeptide(L)'
;MNGFGETVTITGVSRDGSGDTSRRRGTVDDTEFGEATEVYLDDHRGRRAVIERSWFCPRTENVGVVAGDRITRANGEVYSVWAGPFGDNPHPISGRELGQKVYRIRSVQAPPRG
;
A
#
# COMPACT_ATOMS: atom_id res chain seq x y z
N MET A 1 -8.20 9.70 -22.84
CA MET A 1 -7.34 8.99 -21.88
C MET A 1 -8.16 7.84 -21.35
N ASN A 2 -7.91 6.62 -21.83
CA ASN A 2 -8.66 5.44 -21.42
C ASN A 2 -7.68 4.46 -20.79
N GLY A 3 -7.71 4.34 -19.46
CA GLY A 3 -6.95 3.37 -18.70
C GLY A 3 -7.56 3.31 -17.32
N PHE A 4 -8.48 2.37 -17.11
CA PHE A 4 -9.11 2.11 -15.83
C PHE A 4 -8.01 1.68 -14.85
N GLY A 5 -7.76 2.44 -13.78
CA GLY A 5 -6.86 2.03 -12.73
C GLY A 5 -7.35 0.75 -12.03
N GLU A 6 -6.45 0.10 -11.29
CA GLU A 6 -6.72 -1.18 -10.66
C GLU A 6 -7.64 -1.04 -9.44
N THR A 7 -8.63 -1.93 -9.31
CA THR A 7 -9.38 -2.12 -8.06
C THR A 7 -8.59 -2.95 -7.06
N VAL A 8 -8.41 -2.43 -5.86
CA VAL A 8 -7.78 -3.16 -4.74
C VAL A 8 -8.72 -3.35 -3.57
N THR A 9 -8.51 -4.43 -2.81
CA THR A 9 -9.22 -4.66 -1.55
C THR A 9 -8.36 -4.25 -0.36
N ILE A 10 -8.93 -3.44 0.54
CA ILE A 10 -8.28 -3.02 1.78
C ILE A 10 -8.78 -3.86 2.95
N THR A 11 -7.84 -4.43 3.68
CA THR A 11 -8.10 -5.17 4.92
C THR A 11 -7.40 -4.47 6.07
N GLY A 12 -8.19 -3.99 7.03
CA GLY A 12 -7.68 -3.43 8.27
C GLY A 12 -7.10 -4.53 9.15
N VAL A 13 -5.90 -4.30 9.67
CA VAL A 13 -5.24 -5.23 10.60
C VAL A 13 -5.05 -4.52 11.94
N SER A 14 -5.65 -5.05 12.99
CA SER A 14 -5.49 -4.56 14.36
C SER A 14 -4.71 -5.58 15.18
N ARG A 15 -3.68 -5.09 15.87
CA ARG A 15 -2.85 -5.89 16.77
C ARG A 15 -2.96 -5.30 18.17
N ASP A 16 -3.68 -6.00 19.04
CA ASP A 16 -3.90 -5.57 20.43
C ASP A 16 -3.03 -6.35 21.43
N GLY A 17 -2.09 -7.15 20.94
CA GLY A 17 -1.21 -7.99 21.76
C GLY A 17 -1.83 -9.31 22.22
N SER A 18 -3.14 -9.51 22.03
CA SER A 18 -3.84 -10.79 22.28
C SER A 18 -4.06 -11.59 21.00
N GLY A 19 -4.04 -10.93 19.84
CA GLY A 19 -4.03 -11.57 18.53
C GLY A 19 -4.03 -10.57 17.39
N ASP A 20 -3.84 -11.07 16.17
CA ASP A 20 -4.06 -10.28 14.95
C ASP A 20 -5.55 -10.44 14.56
N THR A 21 -6.32 -9.35 14.65
CA THR A 21 -7.66 -9.31 14.07
C THR A 21 -7.59 -8.62 12.71
N SER A 22 -8.34 -9.15 11.74
CA SER A 22 -8.42 -8.57 10.40
C SER A 22 -9.87 -8.35 9.99
N ARG A 23 -10.15 -7.18 9.41
CA ARG A 23 -11.49 -6.79 8.95
C ARG A 23 -11.40 -6.12 7.60
N ARG A 24 -12.19 -6.59 6.62
CA ARG A 24 -12.32 -5.93 5.32
C ARG A 24 -12.84 -4.49 5.53
N ARG A 25 -12.10 -3.50 5.04
CA ARG A 25 -12.50 -2.08 5.07
C ARG A 25 -13.32 -1.71 3.83
N GLY A 26 -12.96 -2.22 2.67
CA GLY A 26 -13.63 -1.91 1.41
C GLY A 26 -12.75 -2.18 0.20
N THR A 27 -13.15 -1.61 -0.93
CA THR A 27 -12.35 -1.57 -2.16
C THR A 27 -12.04 -0.14 -2.53
N VAL A 28 -10.92 0.06 -3.22
CA VAL A 28 -10.54 1.35 -3.83
C VAL A 28 -10.35 1.08 -5.31
N ASP A 29 -11.12 1.75 -6.14
CA ASP A 29 -11.04 1.67 -7.59
C ASP A 29 -10.04 2.69 -8.14
N ASP A 30 -9.70 2.54 -9.41
CA ASP A 30 -8.89 3.50 -10.16
C ASP A 30 -7.53 3.81 -9.51
N THR A 31 -6.88 2.79 -8.96
CA THR A 31 -5.58 2.95 -8.30
C THR A 31 -4.41 2.65 -9.23
N GLU A 32 -3.27 3.28 -8.95
CA GLU A 32 -2.03 3.04 -9.67
C GLU A 32 -0.89 2.65 -8.73
N PHE A 33 0.11 1.98 -9.28
CA PHE A 33 1.29 1.53 -8.56
C PHE A 33 2.56 2.04 -9.22
N GLY A 34 3.42 2.66 -8.44
CA GLY A 34 4.76 3.04 -8.89
C GLY A 34 5.66 1.83 -9.10
N GLU A 35 6.87 2.10 -9.61
CA GLU A 35 7.89 1.09 -9.81
C GLU A 35 8.21 0.33 -8.52
N ALA A 36 8.47 -0.97 -8.66
CA ALA A 36 8.88 -1.82 -7.56
C ALA A 36 10.37 -1.63 -7.27
N THR A 37 10.70 -1.40 -6.01
CA THR A 37 12.08 -1.43 -5.52
C THR A 37 12.23 -2.66 -4.64
N GLU A 38 13.20 -3.51 -4.96
CA GLU A 38 13.56 -4.65 -4.13
C GLU A 38 14.67 -4.26 -3.15
N VAL A 39 14.41 -4.49 -1.86
CA VAL A 39 15.35 -4.26 -0.76
C VAL A 39 15.61 -5.57 -0.07
N TYR A 40 16.87 -5.95 0.08
CA TYR A 40 17.26 -7.13 0.84
C TYR A 40 17.52 -6.72 2.29
N LEU A 41 16.74 -7.28 3.21
CA LEU A 41 16.98 -7.17 4.63
C LEU A 41 17.72 -8.42 5.09
N ASP A 42 18.94 -8.23 5.58
CA ASP A 42 19.67 -9.27 6.30
C ASP A 42 19.44 -9.06 7.80
N ASP A 43 18.76 -10.01 8.44
CA ASP A 43 18.53 -9.99 9.88
C ASP A 43 18.96 -11.34 10.49
N HIS A 44 18.98 -11.43 11.82
CA HIS A 44 19.35 -12.66 12.54
C HIS A 44 18.47 -13.89 12.18
N ARG A 45 17.36 -13.71 11.46
CA ARG A 45 16.43 -14.76 11.00
C ARG A 45 16.63 -15.09 9.51
N GLY A 46 17.66 -14.55 8.88
CA GLY A 46 18.06 -14.81 7.49
C GLY A 46 17.67 -13.69 6.52
N ARG A 47 18.19 -13.79 5.29
CA ARG A 47 17.93 -12.82 4.22
C ARG A 47 16.47 -12.85 3.78
N ARG A 48 15.83 -11.68 3.76
CA ARG A 48 14.45 -11.48 3.26
C ARG A 48 14.44 -10.49 2.12
N ALA A 49 13.66 -10.76 1.09
CA ALA A 49 13.38 -9.81 0.03
C ALA A 49 12.15 -8.98 0.43
N VAL A 50 12.28 -7.66 0.39
CA VAL A 50 11.19 -6.72 0.61
C VAL A 50 10.94 -5.97 -0.68
N ILE A 51 9.74 -6.10 -1.22
CA ILE A 51 9.31 -5.35 -2.39
C ILE A 51 8.57 -4.12 -1.91
N GLU A 52 9.13 -2.94 -2.15
CA GLU A 52 8.52 -1.65 -1.82
C GLU A 52 8.04 -0.94 -3.08
N ARG A 53 6.94 -0.20 -2.99
CA ARG A 53 6.50 0.71 -4.06
C ARG A 53 5.56 1.78 -3.54
N SER A 54 5.33 2.80 -4.36
CA SER A 54 4.26 3.77 -4.12
C SER A 54 2.92 3.21 -4.59
N TRP A 55 1.87 3.48 -3.83
CA TRP A 55 0.48 3.27 -4.22
C TRP A 55 -0.22 4.61 -4.31
N PHE A 56 -0.81 4.90 -5.46
CA PHE A 56 -1.54 6.13 -5.75
C PHE A 56 -3.03 5.85 -5.63
N CYS A 57 -3.61 6.37 -4.56
CA CYS A 57 -5.01 6.20 -4.20
C CYS A 57 -5.79 7.47 -4.57
N PRO A 58 -6.91 7.39 -5.32
CA PRO A 58 -7.78 8.54 -5.54
C PRO A 58 -8.26 9.18 -4.24
N ARG A 59 -8.36 10.51 -4.20
CA ARG A 59 -8.74 11.27 -2.99
C ARG A 59 -10.21 11.08 -2.59
N THR A 60 -11.08 10.72 -3.53
CA THR A 60 -12.53 10.58 -3.34
C THR A 60 -12.91 9.38 -2.47
N GLU A 61 -11.99 8.44 -2.25
CA GLU A 61 -12.28 7.18 -1.58
C GLU A 61 -12.08 7.26 -0.06
N ASN A 62 -13.19 7.04 0.68
CA ASN A 62 -13.30 7.18 2.14
C ASN A 62 -12.89 5.90 2.92
N VAL A 63 -12.00 5.05 2.38
CA VAL A 63 -11.71 3.74 2.97
C VAL A 63 -10.86 3.81 4.26
N GLY A 64 -10.38 5.00 4.64
CA GLY A 64 -9.74 5.24 5.94
C GLY A 64 -8.47 4.40 6.14
N VAL A 65 -7.62 4.38 5.12
CA VAL A 65 -6.38 3.57 5.09
C VAL A 65 -5.38 4.09 6.11
N VAL A 66 -4.84 3.17 6.92
CA VAL A 66 -3.81 3.47 7.93
C VAL A 66 -2.59 2.55 7.78
N ALA A 67 -1.47 2.94 8.39
CA ALA A 67 -0.28 2.09 8.46
C ALA A 67 -0.61 0.73 9.12
N GLY A 68 -0.11 -0.35 8.52
CA GLY A 68 -0.42 -1.72 8.92
C GLY A 68 -1.55 -2.38 8.14
N ASP A 69 -2.43 -1.60 7.48
CA ASP A 69 -3.48 -2.15 6.62
C ASP A 69 -2.86 -2.95 5.45
N ARG A 70 -3.60 -3.97 5.00
CA ARG A 70 -3.22 -4.80 3.85
C ARG A 70 -3.99 -4.39 2.60
N ILE A 71 -3.25 -4.25 1.50
CA ILE A 71 -3.77 -4.01 0.15
C ILE A 71 -3.62 -5.31 -0.62
N THR A 72 -4.75 -5.85 -1.09
CA THR A 72 -4.78 -7.01 -1.98
C THR A 72 -5.11 -6.53 -3.38
N ARG A 73 -4.14 -6.73 -4.28
CA ARG A 73 -4.26 -6.44 -5.71
C ARG A 73 -5.12 -7.49 -6.40
N ALA A 74 -5.67 -7.14 -7.57
CA ALA A 74 -6.48 -8.07 -8.38
C ALA A 74 -5.68 -9.29 -8.85
N ASN A 75 -4.37 -9.15 -9.00
CA ASN A 75 -3.45 -10.24 -9.34
C ASN A 75 -3.07 -11.15 -8.15
N GLY A 76 -3.62 -10.91 -6.96
CA GLY A 76 -3.34 -11.67 -5.74
C GLY A 76 -2.11 -11.22 -4.94
N GLU A 77 -1.36 -10.21 -5.40
CA GLU A 77 -0.27 -9.64 -4.61
C GLU A 77 -0.81 -8.93 -3.37
N VAL A 78 -0.14 -9.16 -2.23
CA VAL A 78 -0.50 -8.55 -0.95
C VAL A 78 0.65 -7.67 -0.48
N TYR A 79 0.30 -6.42 -0.17
CA TYR A 79 1.20 -5.44 0.41
C TYR A 79 0.65 -4.92 1.73
N SER A 80 1.53 -4.54 2.64
CA SER A 80 1.20 -3.77 3.84
C SER A 80 1.52 -2.30 3.62
N VAL A 81 0.61 -1.43 4.01
CA VAL A 81 0.87 0.02 4.10
C VAL A 81 1.89 0.25 5.20
N TRP A 82 3.02 0.87 4.88
CA TRP A 82 4.06 1.14 5.87
C TRP A 82 4.24 2.63 6.15
N ALA A 83 3.90 3.52 5.21
CA ALA A 83 3.90 4.95 5.44
C ALA A 83 2.92 5.72 4.52
N GLY A 84 2.64 6.97 4.88
CA GLY A 84 1.71 7.87 4.20
C GLY A 84 0.40 8.09 4.96
N PRO A 85 -0.57 8.81 4.37
CA PRO A 85 -0.52 9.36 3.02
C PRO A 85 0.47 10.54 2.89
N PHE A 86 1.21 10.57 1.79
CA PHE A 86 2.00 11.69 1.30
C PHE A 86 1.24 12.36 0.16
N GLY A 87 1.23 13.69 0.09
CA GLY A 87 0.52 14.40 -0.99
C GLY A 87 -0.94 14.76 -0.70
N ASP A 88 -1.36 14.79 0.58
CA ASP A 88 -2.66 15.35 0.96
C ASP A 88 -2.70 16.91 0.85
N ASN A 89 -1.52 17.53 0.68
CA ASN A 89 -1.38 18.98 0.64
C ASN A 89 -1.47 19.51 -0.80
N PRO A 90 -2.12 20.67 -1.02
CA PRO A 90 -2.07 21.39 -2.29
C PRO A 90 -0.62 21.63 -2.75
N HIS A 91 -0.37 21.61 -4.06
CA HIS A 91 0.95 21.96 -4.58
C HIS A 91 1.32 23.37 -4.10
N PRO A 92 2.46 23.55 -3.39
CA PRO A 92 2.73 24.76 -2.59
C PRO A 92 2.84 26.05 -3.42
N ILE A 93 3.03 25.95 -4.73
CA ILE A 93 3.13 27.11 -5.64
C ILE A 93 1.85 27.31 -6.46
N SER A 94 1.13 26.24 -6.80
CA SER A 94 0.01 26.31 -7.76
C SER A 94 -1.36 26.13 -7.11
N GLY A 95 -1.41 25.73 -5.84
CA GLY A 95 -2.65 25.46 -5.10
C GLY A 95 -3.49 24.30 -5.66
N ARG A 96 -3.02 23.63 -6.72
CA ARG A 96 -3.73 22.51 -7.34
C ARG A 96 -3.65 21.29 -6.44
N GLU A 97 -4.81 20.71 -6.16
CA GLU A 97 -4.88 19.39 -5.56
C GLU A 97 -4.38 18.37 -6.59
N LEU A 98 -3.46 17.50 -6.19
CA LEU A 98 -2.95 16.44 -7.06
C LEU A 98 -4.01 15.35 -7.31
N GLY A 99 -5.15 15.38 -6.60
CA GLY A 99 -6.27 14.46 -6.77
C GLY A 99 -6.03 13.06 -6.19
N GLN A 100 -4.85 12.80 -5.63
CA GLN A 100 -4.41 11.48 -5.21
C GLN A 100 -3.61 11.54 -3.90
N LYS A 101 -3.80 10.53 -3.05
CA LYS A 101 -3.03 10.25 -1.85
C LYS A 101 -1.98 9.19 -2.18
N VAL A 102 -0.73 9.44 -1.84
CA VAL A 102 0.37 8.51 -2.11
C VAL A 102 0.72 7.76 -0.83
N TYR A 103 0.64 6.44 -0.85
CA TYR A 103 1.09 5.59 0.24
C TYR A 103 2.36 4.86 -0.15
N ARG A 104 3.20 4.55 0.82
CA ARG A 104 4.31 3.61 0.64
C ARG A 104 3.88 2.25 1.17
N ILE A 105 4.00 1.24 0.31
CA ILE A 105 3.52 -0.11 0.57
C ILE A 105 4.65 -1.10 0.37
N ARG A 106 4.65 -2.18 1.14
CA ARG A 106 5.70 -3.20 1.08
C ARG A 106 5.15 -4.61 1.20
N SER A 107 5.78 -5.55 0.50
CA SER A 107 5.54 -6.99 0.65
C SER A 107 6.82 -7.65 1.13
N VAL A 108 6.73 -8.49 2.17
CA VAL A 108 7.88 -9.25 2.68
C VAL A 108 7.77 -10.65 2.11
N GLN A 109 8.73 -11.02 1.26
CA GLN A 109 8.82 -12.35 0.69
C GLN A 109 9.86 -13.17 1.47
N ALA A 110 9.53 -14.43 1.74
CA ALA A 110 10.54 -15.39 2.16
C ALA A 110 11.58 -15.50 1.03
N PRO A 111 12.87 -15.69 1.35
CA PRO A 111 13.86 -15.91 0.30
C PRO A 111 13.43 -17.10 -0.56
N PRO A 112 13.69 -17.07 -1.88
CA PRO A 112 13.44 -18.23 -2.72
C PRO A 112 14.16 -19.43 -2.10
N ARG A 113 13.43 -20.54 -1.91
CA ARG A 113 14.03 -21.80 -1.48
C ARG A 113 14.96 -22.25 -2.62
N GLY A 114 16.26 -22.09 -2.41
CA GLY A 114 17.29 -22.70 -3.25
C GLY A 114 17.30 -24.22 -3.12
#